data_AF-A0A8W8MM78-F1
#
_entry.id   AF-A0A8W8MM78-F1
#
_cell.length_a   1.000
_cell.length_b   1.000
_cell.length_c   1.000
_cell.angle_alpha   90.00
_cell.angle_beta   90.00
_cell.angle_gamma   90.00
#
_symmetry.space_group_name_H-M   'P 1'
#
loop_
_entity.id
_entity.type
_entity.pdbx_description
1 polymer ?
#
loop_
_entity_poly.entity_id
_entity_poly.type
_entity_poly.pdbx_seq_one_letter_code
_entity_poly.pdbx_strand_id
1 'polypeptide(L)'
;MFEVKSLSRKVTLNNTLETTTESHEPGKVYAAEVTVTCEKKQLIVKPKDSDDWERFLQDNKENQVRVILIHSKSLRVIEAKLRVYREYKSVIDSERRNMNVNSEEIRENVARDISRKKNEILEDVLSAIAATDDDLKNVSLKLNTAISELKLNDQIKAVKTWEKREDLQCLRGLESYPSVLKYIAGQKDNNPVMKVYLGHDDTVAMNFFKQNSQIPKRTCFEFVNVAEKSKEIFEAEKDHVDYSSFFDKSRVRTKLGEIINKHAEKLYAKYSSIVGLDAGSVYFKGKMQPCIVIYSLDKDLIPYGEDPLPKTIDGWHCHVREDIVMFGTCFDCRQIFYPNPGCCIGLPSFGIGSAGFLAKLKGSVSPVTGFLTAAHVAARNWTDLYDFNELLSNLVTGECGDEIVHPLLPGCTDYKIIGKVKESFCGNWGEEGIGMDAAFVQNFEPQNGEYSELQIADENVLQFNVSKVMKRGGSTGETEGLLTGNTLSVCVDKDFSFGGFFYFARCFSIESIGRPFFEKGDSGSGVFLMESGKPTKPLGIAFAKLLINHNTAVCRIDKIAEAFGLSVCQNEEPMEI
;
A
#
# COMPACT_ATOMS: atom_id res chain seq x y z
N MET A 1 -12.53 -7.52 29.97
CA MET A 1 -13.81 -7.59 29.25
C MET A 1 -13.91 -6.36 28.36
N PHE A 2 -13.55 -6.48 27.08
CA PHE A 2 -13.62 -5.37 26.12
C PHE A 2 -14.86 -5.57 25.25
N GLU A 3 -15.86 -4.72 25.47
CA GLU A 3 -17.11 -4.72 24.72
C GLU A 3 -16.87 -4.01 23.37
N VAL A 4 -16.73 -4.78 22.28
CA VAL A 4 -16.59 -4.21 20.94
C VAL A 4 -17.99 -3.96 20.38
N LYS A 5 -18.44 -2.70 20.41
CA LYS A 5 -19.77 -2.30 19.90
C LYS A 5 -19.75 -2.21 18.38
N SER A 6 -20.72 -2.84 17.72
CA SER A 6 -20.91 -2.68 16.28
C SER A 6 -21.27 -1.23 15.91
N LEU A 7 -20.99 -0.82 14.67
CA LEU A 7 -21.35 0.50 14.12
C LEU A 7 -22.86 0.81 14.20
N SER A 8 -23.72 -0.21 14.34
CA SER A 8 -25.17 -0.03 14.50
C SER A 8 -25.63 0.21 15.95
N ARG A 9 -24.71 0.18 16.93
CA ARG A 9 -24.99 0.27 18.39
C ARG A 9 -26.01 -0.76 18.93
N LYS A 10 -26.39 -1.76 18.13
CA LYS A 10 -27.41 -2.78 18.45
C LYS A 10 -26.88 -4.20 18.59
N VAL A 11 -25.58 -4.43 18.33
CA VAL A 11 -24.97 -5.76 18.41
C VAL A 11 -23.78 -5.69 19.36
N THR A 12 -23.85 -6.49 20.42
CA THR A 12 -22.75 -6.72 21.36
C THR A 12 -21.95 -7.93 20.86
N LEU A 13 -20.67 -7.72 20.55
CA LEU A 13 -19.74 -8.79 20.19
C LEU A 13 -19.10 -9.34 21.46
N ASN A 14 -19.26 -10.64 21.70
CA ASN A 14 -18.64 -11.31 22.84
C ASN A 14 -17.41 -12.08 22.37
N ASN A 15 -16.26 -11.76 22.97
CA ASN A 15 -14.94 -12.35 22.64
C ASN A 15 -14.64 -13.61 23.47
N THR A 16 -15.60 -14.15 24.23
CA THR A 16 -15.40 -15.32 25.09
C THR A 16 -16.62 -16.23 25.01
N LEU A 17 -16.37 -17.51 24.71
CA LEU A 17 -17.33 -18.57 24.91
C LEU A 17 -17.42 -18.86 26.41
N GLU A 18 -18.38 -18.24 27.09
CA GLU A 18 -18.63 -18.53 28.50
C GLU A 18 -18.98 -20.01 28.66
N THR A 19 -18.14 -20.71 29.40
CA THR A 19 -18.42 -22.05 29.88
C THR A 19 -19.49 -21.94 30.96
N THR A 20 -20.64 -22.56 30.70
CA THR A 20 -21.75 -22.90 31.62
C THR A 20 -22.95 -21.95 31.74
N THR A 21 -24.12 -22.52 31.41
CA THR A 21 -25.44 -22.35 32.05
C THR A 21 -26.07 -20.97 32.25
N GLU A 22 -25.77 -19.96 31.43
CA GLU A 22 -26.61 -18.75 31.37
C GLU A 22 -27.63 -18.82 30.22
N SER A 23 -28.88 -18.43 30.51
CA SER A 23 -29.99 -18.42 29.56
C SER A 23 -29.66 -17.55 28.34
N HIS A 24 -29.77 -18.14 27.15
CA HIS A 24 -29.39 -17.53 25.89
C HIS A 24 -30.37 -16.43 25.46
N GLU A 25 -29.88 -15.20 25.31
CA GLU A 25 -30.63 -14.11 24.68
C GLU A 25 -30.45 -14.15 23.15
N PRO A 26 -31.55 -14.10 22.37
CA PRO A 26 -31.50 -13.94 20.92
C PRO A 26 -30.71 -12.68 20.53
N GLY A 27 -29.78 -12.80 19.58
CA GLY A 27 -28.99 -11.67 19.04
C GLY A 27 -27.53 -11.58 19.50
N LYS A 28 -27.04 -12.51 20.34
CA LYS A 28 -25.60 -12.61 20.67
C LYS A 28 -24.78 -13.09 19.45
N VAL A 29 -23.67 -12.39 19.18
CA VAL A 29 -22.72 -12.72 18.10
C VAL A 29 -21.39 -13.14 18.72
N TYR A 30 -20.90 -14.31 18.30
CA TYR A 30 -19.63 -14.87 18.76
C TYR A 30 -18.55 -14.58 17.73
N ALA A 31 -17.47 -13.95 18.19
CA ALA A 31 -16.36 -13.57 17.33
C ALA A 31 -15.10 -14.36 17.70
N ALA A 32 -14.42 -14.91 16.69
CA ALA A 32 -13.12 -15.53 16.86
C ALA A 32 -12.09 -14.81 15.97
N GLU A 33 -10.91 -14.56 16.51
CA GLU A 33 -9.87 -13.77 15.85
C GLU A 33 -8.83 -14.68 15.19
N VAL A 34 -8.53 -14.40 13.93
CA VAL A 34 -7.44 -15.02 13.17
C VAL A 34 -6.53 -13.94 12.61
N THR A 35 -5.23 -14.24 12.55
CA THR A 35 -4.25 -13.39 11.88
C THR A 35 -3.81 -14.05 10.57
N VAL A 36 -3.76 -13.28 9.50
CA VAL A 36 -3.23 -13.70 8.20
C VAL A 36 -1.91 -12.98 7.95
N THR A 37 -0.85 -13.76 7.80
CA THR A 37 0.51 -13.28 7.50
C THR A 37 0.97 -13.83 6.14
N CYS A 38 1.88 -13.11 5.48
CA CYS A 38 2.59 -13.63 4.30
C CYS A 38 3.96 -14.09 4.76
N GLU A 39 4.21 -15.40 4.75
CA GLU A 39 5.48 -16.01 5.14
C GLU A 39 6.00 -16.84 3.96
N LYS A 40 7.26 -16.59 3.53
CA LYS A 40 7.90 -17.34 2.43
C LYS A 40 7.05 -17.43 1.15
N LYS A 41 6.41 -16.31 0.75
CA LYS A 41 5.51 -16.23 -0.41
C LYS A 41 4.27 -17.13 -0.29
N GLN A 42 3.78 -17.36 0.94
CA GLN A 42 2.54 -18.08 1.19
C GLN A 42 1.74 -17.36 2.27
N LEU A 43 0.42 -17.32 2.12
CA LEU A 43 -0.47 -16.79 3.14
C LEU A 43 -0.72 -17.86 4.21
N ILE A 44 -0.46 -17.54 5.47
CA ILE A 44 -0.66 -18.43 6.61
C ILE A 44 -1.75 -17.84 7.51
N VAL A 45 -2.67 -18.69 7.96
CA VAL A 45 -3.73 -18.32 8.90
C VAL A 45 -3.36 -18.86 10.27
N LYS A 46 -3.30 -18.00 11.27
CA LYS A 46 -2.99 -18.35 12.66
C LYS A 46 -4.13 -17.87 13.57
N PRO A 47 -4.82 -18.76 14.29
CA PRO A 47 -5.76 -18.35 15.33
C PRO A 47 -5.03 -17.52 16.39
N LYS A 48 -5.70 -16.52 16.96
CA LYS A 48 -5.11 -15.75 18.08
C LYS A 48 -4.97 -16.60 19.34
N ASP A 49 -5.94 -17.47 19.59
CA ASP A 49 -5.97 -18.45 20.68
C ASP A 49 -6.46 -19.77 20.10
N SER A 50 -5.66 -20.83 20.22
CA SER A 50 -5.97 -22.15 19.65
C SER A 50 -7.16 -22.81 20.32
N ASP A 51 -7.30 -22.62 21.64
CA ASP A 51 -8.30 -23.32 22.44
C ASP A 51 -9.67 -22.68 22.25
N ASP A 52 -9.72 -21.34 22.20
CA ASP A 52 -10.94 -20.61 21.85
C ASP A 52 -11.35 -20.88 20.39
N TRP A 53 -10.38 -21.05 19.48
CA TRP A 53 -10.65 -21.39 18.10
C TRP A 53 -11.25 -22.79 17.93
N GLU A 54 -10.70 -23.79 18.62
CA GLU A 54 -11.27 -25.14 18.60
C GLU A 54 -12.70 -25.15 19.15
N ARG A 55 -12.96 -24.42 20.23
CA ARG A 55 -14.32 -24.26 20.77
C ARG A 55 -15.25 -23.57 19.78
N PHE A 56 -14.77 -22.54 19.09
CA PHE A 56 -15.52 -21.83 18.05
C PHE A 56 -15.92 -22.75 16.90
N LEU A 57 -15.04 -23.70 16.50
CA LEU A 57 -15.33 -24.68 15.45
C LEU A 57 -16.22 -25.84 15.92
N GLN A 58 -16.12 -26.25 17.19
CA GLN A 58 -16.81 -27.43 17.73
C GLN A 58 -18.19 -27.13 18.31
N ASP A 59 -18.47 -25.89 18.73
CA ASP A 59 -19.82 -25.53 19.14
C ASP A 59 -20.74 -25.79 17.93
N ASN A 60 -21.89 -26.43 18.09
CA ASN A 60 -22.85 -26.73 17.01
C ASN A 60 -24.23 -26.13 17.31
N LYS A 61 -24.30 -25.15 18.22
CA LYS A 61 -25.58 -24.55 18.62
C LYS A 61 -26.22 -23.80 17.45
N GLU A 62 -27.39 -24.29 17.03
CA GLU A 62 -28.11 -23.93 15.80
C GLU A 62 -28.61 -22.47 15.71
N ASN A 63 -28.44 -21.64 16.74
CA ASN A 63 -29.02 -20.29 16.84
C ASN A 63 -27.99 -19.16 17.10
N GLN A 64 -26.70 -19.39 16.82
CA GLN A 64 -25.65 -18.40 17.07
C GLN A 64 -25.03 -17.89 15.77
N VAL A 65 -24.94 -16.56 15.65
CA VAL A 65 -24.17 -15.94 14.56
C VAL A 65 -22.69 -15.96 14.93
N ARG A 66 -21.89 -16.56 14.06
CA ARG A 66 -20.43 -16.64 14.19
C ARG A 66 -19.76 -15.68 13.24
N VAL A 67 -18.73 -15.01 13.74
CA VAL A 67 -17.94 -14.04 12.99
C VAL A 67 -16.47 -14.39 13.13
N ILE A 68 -15.78 -14.55 12.02
CA ILE A 68 -14.32 -14.63 12.00
C ILE A 68 -13.78 -13.22 11.78
N LEU A 69 -13.10 -12.69 12.80
CA LEU A 69 -12.39 -11.42 12.74
C LEU A 69 -11.00 -11.67 12.16
N ILE A 70 -10.74 -11.12 10.98
CA ILE A 70 -9.48 -11.32 10.25
C ILE A 70 -8.59 -10.11 10.47
N HIS A 71 -7.42 -10.35 11.05
CA HIS A 71 -6.34 -9.37 11.21
C HIS A 71 -5.27 -9.63 10.16
N SER A 72 -4.81 -8.58 9.49
CA SER A 72 -3.70 -8.66 8.54
C SER A 72 -2.99 -7.32 8.46
N LYS A 73 -1.66 -7.34 8.29
CA LYS A 73 -0.84 -6.13 8.11
C LYS A 73 -0.32 -6.11 6.68
N SER A 74 -0.43 -4.97 6.00
CA SER A 74 0.05 -4.77 4.62
C SER A 74 -0.36 -5.90 3.63
N LEU A 75 -1.60 -6.38 3.75
CA LEU A 75 -2.18 -7.42 2.92
C LEU A 75 -3.55 -6.96 2.41
N ARG A 76 -3.86 -7.21 1.13
CA ARG A 76 -5.17 -6.89 0.56
C ARG A 76 -6.28 -7.70 1.25
N VAL A 77 -7.40 -7.04 1.53
CA VAL A 77 -8.52 -7.59 2.33
C VAL A 77 -9.15 -8.82 1.67
N ILE A 78 -9.23 -8.83 0.34
CA ILE A 78 -9.87 -9.93 -0.40
C ILE A 78 -9.04 -11.21 -0.31
N GLU A 79 -7.72 -11.09 -0.47
CA GLU A 79 -6.76 -12.17 -0.42
C GLU A 79 -6.72 -12.78 1.00
N ALA A 80 -6.73 -11.94 2.04
CA ALA A 80 -6.86 -12.40 3.43
C ALA A 80 -8.18 -13.17 3.66
N LYS A 81 -9.32 -12.63 3.19
CA LYS A 81 -10.63 -13.29 3.31
C LYS A 81 -10.70 -14.61 2.57
N LEU A 82 -10.20 -14.67 1.34
CA LEU A 82 -10.20 -15.88 0.52
C LEU A 82 -9.34 -16.96 1.16
N ARG A 83 -8.17 -16.60 1.71
CA ARG A 83 -7.29 -17.56 2.40
C ARG A 83 -7.96 -18.18 3.62
N VAL A 84 -8.59 -17.36 4.48
CA VAL A 84 -9.33 -17.82 5.67
C VAL A 84 -10.52 -18.69 5.25
N TYR A 85 -11.28 -18.29 4.23
CA TYR A 85 -12.38 -19.08 3.72
C TYR A 85 -11.93 -20.47 3.25
N ARG A 86 -10.81 -20.58 2.54
CA ARG A 86 -10.28 -21.87 2.08
C ARG A 86 -9.80 -22.76 3.21
N GLU A 87 -9.10 -22.19 4.18
CA GLU A 87 -8.61 -22.92 5.35
C GLU A 87 -9.77 -23.59 6.10
N TYR A 88 -10.88 -22.88 6.26
CA TYR A 88 -12.02 -23.33 7.05
C TYR A 88 -13.25 -23.68 6.21
N LYS A 89 -13.06 -23.95 4.92
CA LYS A 89 -14.15 -24.20 3.97
C LYS A 89 -15.06 -25.33 4.41
N SER A 90 -14.49 -26.43 4.89
CA SER A 90 -15.26 -27.60 5.34
C SER A 90 -16.20 -27.27 6.50
N VAL A 91 -15.78 -26.40 7.41
CA VAL A 91 -16.56 -25.96 8.57
C VAL A 91 -17.62 -24.94 8.16
N ILE A 92 -17.24 -23.95 7.34
CA ILE A 92 -18.15 -22.93 6.83
C ILE A 92 -19.27 -23.56 5.97
N ASP A 93 -18.92 -24.54 5.12
CA ASP A 93 -19.86 -25.23 4.25
C ASP A 93 -20.71 -26.29 4.97
N SER A 94 -20.27 -26.82 6.11
CA SER A 94 -21.03 -27.79 6.92
C SER A 94 -22.12 -27.10 7.74
N GLU A 95 -21.82 -25.97 8.38
CA GLU A 95 -22.81 -25.14 9.09
C GLU A 95 -23.93 -24.68 8.14
N ARG A 96 -23.57 -24.33 6.89
CA ARG A 96 -24.54 -23.91 5.88
C ARG A 96 -25.44 -25.05 5.40
N ARG A 97 -24.94 -26.29 5.35
CA ARG A 97 -25.76 -27.47 5.05
C ARG A 97 -26.77 -27.73 6.16
N ASN A 98 -26.37 -27.63 7.41
CA ASN A 98 -27.28 -27.74 8.55
C ASN A 98 -28.32 -26.61 8.55
N MET A 99 -27.92 -25.37 8.24
CA MET A 99 -28.86 -24.25 8.07
C MET A 99 -29.82 -24.43 6.89
N ASN A 100 -29.39 -24.96 5.73
CA ASN A 100 -30.26 -25.13 4.57
C ASN A 100 -31.25 -26.30 4.75
N VAL A 101 -30.79 -27.44 5.29
CA VAL A 101 -31.63 -28.61 5.60
C VAL A 101 -32.67 -28.23 6.67
N ASN A 102 -32.24 -27.53 7.73
CA ASN A 102 -33.18 -26.96 8.69
C ASN A 102 -34.01 -25.83 8.06
N SER A 103 -33.54 -25.05 7.07
CA SER A 103 -34.36 -23.96 6.50
C SER A 103 -35.54 -24.48 5.66
N GLU A 104 -35.43 -25.61 4.98
CA GLU A 104 -36.55 -26.22 4.26
C GLU A 104 -37.53 -26.87 5.24
N GLU A 105 -37.02 -27.62 6.22
CA GLU A 105 -37.85 -28.28 7.25
C GLU A 105 -38.51 -27.26 8.20
N ILE A 106 -37.78 -26.21 8.61
CA ILE A 106 -38.30 -25.05 9.35
C ILE A 106 -39.24 -24.26 8.46
N ARG A 107 -38.98 -24.01 7.16
CA ARG A 107 -39.94 -23.32 6.28
C ARG A 107 -41.24 -24.08 6.14
N GLU A 108 -41.20 -25.41 6.04
CA GLU A 108 -42.41 -26.23 5.96
C GLU A 108 -43.14 -26.32 7.31
N ASN A 109 -42.43 -26.51 8.42
CA ASN A 109 -43.02 -26.55 9.75
C ASN A 109 -43.55 -25.18 10.18
N VAL A 110 -42.84 -24.10 9.86
CA VAL A 110 -43.27 -22.71 10.05
C VAL A 110 -44.41 -22.38 9.10
N ALA A 111 -44.44 -22.84 7.84
CA ALA A 111 -45.60 -22.63 6.95
C ALA A 111 -46.86 -23.37 7.44
N ARG A 112 -46.69 -24.57 8.04
CA ARG A 112 -47.77 -25.35 8.66
C ARG A 112 -48.26 -24.68 9.95
N ASP A 113 -47.35 -24.24 10.82
CA ASP A 113 -47.68 -23.53 12.05
C ASP A 113 -48.23 -22.13 11.79
N ILE A 114 -47.75 -21.44 10.76
CA ILE A 114 -48.32 -20.18 10.27
C ILE A 114 -49.72 -20.44 9.74
N SER A 115 -49.98 -21.50 8.96
CA SER A 115 -51.34 -21.77 8.47
C SER A 115 -52.31 -22.15 9.58
N ARG A 116 -51.85 -22.90 10.58
CA ARG A 116 -52.63 -23.28 11.76
C ARG A 116 -52.92 -22.06 12.66
N LYS A 117 -51.89 -21.30 13.02
CA LYS A 117 -52.04 -20.05 13.79
C LYS A 117 -52.78 -18.98 13.01
N LYS A 118 -52.66 -18.90 11.68
CA LYS A 118 -53.41 -17.96 10.84
C LYS A 118 -54.91 -18.20 10.92
N ASN A 119 -55.35 -19.46 11.03
CA ASN A 119 -56.78 -19.78 11.16
C ASN A 119 -57.31 -19.54 12.58
N GLU A 120 -56.49 -19.77 13.61
CA GLU A 120 -56.84 -19.43 15.01
C GLU A 120 -56.83 -17.91 15.25
N ILE A 121 -55.86 -17.20 14.66
CA ILE A 121 -55.73 -15.74 14.70
C ILE A 121 -56.82 -15.08 13.86
N LEU A 122 -57.32 -15.68 12.77
CA LEU A 122 -58.38 -15.08 11.94
C LEU A 122 -59.70 -14.94 12.71
N GLU A 123 -60.04 -15.90 13.58
CA GLU A 123 -61.22 -15.84 14.45
C GLU A 123 -61.05 -14.78 15.56
N ASP A 124 -59.86 -14.70 16.18
CA ASP A 124 -59.56 -13.68 17.20
C ASP A 124 -59.39 -12.26 16.62
N VAL A 125 -58.88 -12.15 15.39
CA VAL A 125 -58.68 -10.90 14.65
C VAL A 125 -60.01 -10.36 14.13
N LEU A 126 -60.97 -11.20 13.70
CA LEU A 126 -62.33 -10.72 13.38
C LEU A 126 -63.03 -10.10 14.59
N SER A 127 -62.69 -10.55 15.82
CA SER A 127 -63.16 -9.95 17.08
C SER A 127 -62.41 -8.66 17.45
N ALA A 128 -61.09 -8.57 17.15
CA ALA A 128 -60.25 -7.41 17.46
C ALA A 128 -60.16 -6.32 16.37
N ILE A 129 -60.67 -6.59 15.15
CA ILE A 129 -60.65 -5.69 13.96
C ILE A 129 -61.45 -4.39 14.16
N ALA A 130 -62.18 -4.22 15.25
CA ALA A 130 -62.85 -2.96 15.55
C ALA A 130 -61.90 -1.79 15.95
N ALA A 131 -60.59 -2.00 16.17
CA ALA A 131 -59.77 -0.96 16.82
C ALA A 131 -58.45 -0.48 16.16
N THR A 132 -57.64 -1.26 15.43
CA THR A 132 -56.30 -0.72 15.02
C THR A 132 -55.68 -1.42 13.81
N ASP A 133 -56.07 -0.99 12.60
CA ASP A 133 -55.51 -1.45 11.30
C ASP A 133 -54.20 -0.72 10.92
N ASP A 134 -54.00 0.53 11.36
CA ASP A 134 -52.84 1.35 10.97
C ASP A 134 -51.54 1.00 11.72
N ASP A 135 -51.63 0.54 12.96
CA ASP A 135 -50.45 0.18 13.77
C ASP A 135 -49.77 -1.08 13.24
N LEU A 136 -50.54 -2.07 12.79
CA LEU A 136 -50.02 -3.29 12.18
C LEU A 136 -49.32 -3.01 10.84
N LYS A 137 -49.85 -2.08 10.02
CA LYS A 137 -49.20 -1.63 8.78
C LYS A 137 -47.87 -0.92 9.07
N ASN A 138 -47.83 -0.06 10.10
CA ASN A 138 -46.61 0.63 10.50
C ASN A 138 -45.53 -0.31 11.04
N VAL A 139 -45.91 -1.33 11.83
CA VAL A 139 -44.95 -2.35 12.29
C VAL A 139 -44.42 -3.17 11.12
N SER A 140 -45.28 -3.60 10.20
CA SER A 140 -44.89 -4.33 8.99
C SER A 140 -43.94 -3.52 8.11
N LEU A 141 -44.22 -2.23 7.92
CA LEU A 141 -43.36 -1.32 7.16
C LEU A 141 -41.98 -1.20 7.80
N LYS A 142 -41.90 -0.98 9.11
CA LYS A 142 -40.64 -0.88 9.87
C LYS A 142 -39.83 -2.19 9.82
N LEU A 143 -40.50 -3.34 9.88
CA LEU A 143 -39.87 -4.65 9.76
C LEU A 143 -39.31 -4.88 8.36
N ASN A 144 -40.07 -4.54 7.31
CA ASN A 144 -39.62 -4.65 5.93
C ASN A 144 -38.47 -3.69 5.62
N THR A 145 -38.50 -2.47 6.17
CA THR A 145 -37.36 -1.54 6.10
C THR A 145 -36.13 -2.14 6.77
N ALA A 146 -36.25 -2.66 7.99
CA ALA A 146 -35.15 -3.30 8.71
C ALA A 146 -34.60 -4.54 7.98
N ILE A 147 -35.47 -5.37 7.39
CA ILE A 147 -35.07 -6.53 6.56
C ILE A 147 -34.36 -6.06 5.29
N SER A 148 -34.80 -4.97 4.65
CA SER A 148 -34.17 -4.42 3.45
C SER A 148 -32.78 -3.79 3.73
N GLU A 149 -32.58 -3.30 4.95
CA GLU A 149 -31.29 -2.79 5.45
C GLU A 149 -30.34 -3.92 5.87
N LEU A 150 -30.87 -5.07 6.31
CA LEU A 150 -30.15 -6.31 6.61
C LEU A 150 -29.86 -7.12 5.34
N LYS A 151 -29.16 -6.55 4.36
CA LYS A 151 -28.61 -7.33 3.25
C LYS A 151 -27.41 -8.16 3.73
N LEU A 152 -27.64 -9.43 4.07
CA LEU A 152 -26.55 -10.40 4.07
C LEU A 152 -26.03 -10.52 2.62
N ASN A 153 -24.78 -10.12 2.41
CA ASN A 153 -24.10 -10.41 1.15
C ASN A 153 -24.10 -11.93 0.94
N ASP A 154 -24.53 -12.39 -0.25
CA ASP A 154 -24.42 -13.79 -0.60
C ASP A 154 -22.93 -14.18 -0.63
N GLN A 155 -22.51 -14.86 0.43
CA GLN A 155 -21.12 -15.25 0.62
C GLN A 155 -20.62 -16.16 -0.50
N ILE A 156 -21.48 -16.97 -1.14
CA ILE A 156 -21.09 -17.77 -2.31
C ILE A 156 -20.76 -16.86 -3.49
N LYS A 157 -21.60 -15.85 -3.74
CA LYS A 157 -21.37 -14.88 -4.82
C LYS A 157 -20.10 -14.07 -4.56
N ALA A 158 -19.85 -13.69 -3.31
CA ALA A 158 -18.63 -13.00 -2.91
C ALA A 158 -17.39 -13.88 -3.15
N VAL A 159 -17.40 -15.13 -2.63
CA VAL A 159 -16.30 -16.10 -2.80
C VAL A 159 -16.01 -16.37 -4.27
N LYS A 160 -17.03 -16.60 -5.10
CA LYS A 160 -16.85 -16.78 -6.56
C LYS A 160 -16.16 -15.58 -7.22
N THR A 161 -16.43 -14.38 -6.72
CA THR A 161 -15.80 -13.16 -7.24
C THR A 161 -14.34 -13.05 -6.78
N TRP A 162 -14.03 -13.48 -5.54
CA TRP A 162 -12.67 -13.54 -5.02
C TRP A 162 -11.82 -14.62 -5.71
N GLU A 163 -12.37 -15.81 -5.93
CA GLU A 163 -11.71 -16.89 -6.69
C GLU A 163 -11.37 -16.43 -8.11
N LYS A 164 -12.32 -15.75 -8.78
CA LYS A 164 -12.09 -15.17 -10.10
C LYS A 164 -10.94 -14.14 -10.11
N ARG A 165 -10.80 -13.36 -9.04
CA ARG A 165 -9.71 -12.38 -8.91
C ARG A 165 -8.35 -13.09 -8.83
N GLU A 166 -8.24 -14.09 -7.96
CA GLU A 166 -7.01 -14.84 -7.74
C GLU A 166 -6.56 -15.58 -9.02
N ASP A 167 -7.49 -16.23 -9.72
CA ASP A 167 -7.22 -16.92 -11.00
C ASP A 167 -6.59 -15.98 -12.04
N LEU A 168 -6.99 -14.70 -12.02
CA LEU A 168 -6.49 -13.69 -12.92
C LEU A 168 -5.24 -12.97 -12.41
N GLN A 169 -4.91 -13.02 -11.11
CA GLN A 169 -3.68 -12.46 -10.54
C GLN A 169 -2.45 -13.36 -10.71
N CYS A 170 -2.67 -14.67 -10.91
CA CYS A 170 -1.61 -15.66 -11.07
C CYS A 170 -1.52 -16.18 -12.52
N LEU A 171 -1.32 -15.26 -13.48
CA LEU A 171 -1.15 -15.64 -14.88
C LEU A 171 0.16 -16.39 -15.10
N ARG A 172 0.05 -17.67 -15.49
CA ARG A 172 1.22 -18.52 -15.76
C ARG A 172 1.98 -18.03 -16.98
N GLY A 173 3.31 -17.94 -16.84
CA GLY A 173 4.20 -17.50 -17.93
C GLY A 173 4.41 -15.99 -18.02
N LEU A 174 3.84 -15.19 -17.11
CA LEU A 174 4.01 -13.74 -17.10
C LEU A 174 5.48 -13.32 -16.91
N GLU A 175 6.27 -14.11 -16.18
CA GLU A 175 7.71 -13.89 -15.91
C GLU A 175 8.56 -13.73 -17.18
N SER A 176 8.09 -14.26 -18.31
CA SER A 176 8.76 -14.15 -19.61
C SER A 176 8.59 -12.77 -20.28
N TYR A 177 7.80 -11.86 -19.70
CA TYR A 177 7.43 -10.58 -20.29
C TYR A 177 7.83 -9.40 -19.37
N PRO A 178 9.13 -9.04 -19.31
CA PRO A 178 9.63 -7.98 -18.43
C PRO A 178 9.11 -6.58 -18.78
N SER A 179 8.51 -6.40 -19.96
CA SER A 179 7.81 -5.17 -20.36
C SER A 179 6.54 -4.94 -19.55
N VAL A 180 5.92 -5.98 -18.98
CA VAL A 180 4.70 -5.86 -18.16
C VAL A 180 5.05 -5.33 -16.78
N LEU A 181 4.68 -4.08 -16.52
CA LEU A 181 4.93 -3.42 -15.25
C LEU A 181 3.86 -3.76 -14.22
N LYS A 182 2.60 -3.81 -14.65
CA LYS A 182 1.45 -4.15 -13.81
C LYS A 182 0.24 -4.48 -14.67
N TYR A 183 -0.75 -5.14 -14.07
CA TYR A 183 -2.06 -5.27 -14.68
C TYR A 183 -3.14 -5.37 -13.60
N ILE A 184 -4.38 -5.07 -13.97
CA ILE A 184 -5.54 -5.13 -13.08
C ILE A 184 -6.75 -5.67 -13.84
N ALA A 185 -7.50 -6.56 -13.19
CA ALA A 185 -8.69 -7.18 -13.75
C ALA A 185 -9.93 -6.85 -12.90
N GLY A 186 -11.01 -6.47 -13.57
CA GLY A 186 -12.21 -6.02 -12.91
C GLY A 186 -13.36 -5.80 -13.88
N GLN A 187 -14.19 -4.82 -13.58
CA GLN A 187 -15.33 -4.43 -14.39
C GLN A 187 -15.38 -2.92 -14.62
N LYS A 188 -15.77 -2.53 -15.83
CA LYS A 188 -16.24 -1.18 -16.19
C LYS A 188 -17.63 -1.31 -16.79
N ASP A 189 -18.61 -0.58 -16.28
CA ASP A 189 -20.01 -0.64 -16.75
C ASP A 189 -20.56 -2.08 -16.86
N ASN A 190 -20.23 -2.93 -15.87
CA ASN A 190 -20.52 -4.37 -15.82
C ASN A 190 -19.81 -5.26 -16.86
N ASN A 191 -18.97 -4.70 -17.72
CA ASN A 191 -18.17 -5.47 -18.69
C ASN A 191 -16.84 -5.90 -18.06
N PRO A 192 -16.42 -7.18 -18.23
CA PRO A 192 -15.10 -7.63 -17.82
C PRO A 192 -13.99 -6.86 -18.56
N VAL A 193 -13.11 -6.20 -17.81
CA VAL A 193 -11.97 -5.46 -18.36
C VAL A 193 -10.68 -5.95 -17.69
N MET A 194 -9.62 -6.05 -18.49
CA MET A 194 -8.26 -6.20 -18.02
C MET A 194 -7.41 -5.06 -18.58
N LYS A 195 -6.84 -4.25 -17.68
CA LYS A 195 -5.93 -3.16 -18.04
C LYS A 195 -4.49 -3.57 -17.75
N VAL A 196 -3.61 -3.45 -18.72
CA VAL A 196 -2.21 -3.91 -18.68
C VAL A 196 -1.30 -2.72 -18.93
N TYR A 197 -0.36 -2.49 -18.02
CA TYR A 197 0.62 -1.41 -18.07
C TYR A 197 1.94 -1.97 -18.56
N LEU A 198 2.40 -1.49 -19.71
CA LEU A 198 3.64 -1.89 -20.34
C LEU A 198 4.64 -0.74 -20.24
N GLY A 199 5.92 -1.04 -19.99
CA GLY A 199 6.98 -0.04 -19.94
C GLY A 199 7.32 0.54 -21.31
N HIS A 200 7.05 -0.21 -22.36
CA HIS A 200 7.20 0.16 -23.77
C HIS A 200 6.20 -0.68 -24.60
N ASP A 201 6.04 -0.35 -25.87
CA ASP A 201 5.20 -1.17 -26.76
C ASP A 201 5.79 -2.57 -26.92
N ASP A 202 4.99 -3.59 -26.58
CA ASP A 202 5.38 -5.00 -26.64
C ASP A 202 4.20 -5.83 -27.13
N THR A 203 4.14 -6.00 -28.45
CA THR A 203 3.09 -6.79 -29.10
C THR A 203 3.10 -8.26 -28.66
N VAL A 204 4.25 -8.81 -28.26
CA VAL A 204 4.35 -10.21 -27.83
C VAL A 204 3.68 -10.37 -26.46
N ALA A 205 3.96 -9.47 -25.51
CA ALA A 205 3.28 -9.42 -24.23
C ALA A 205 1.77 -9.18 -24.41
N MET A 206 1.37 -8.25 -25.29
CA MET A 206 -0.05 -8.02 -25.59
C MET A 206 -0.76 -9.27 -26.11
N ASN A 207 -0.12 -10.02 -27.01
CA ASN A 207 -0.67 -11.25 -27.55
C ASN A 207 -0.75 -12.36 -26.51
N PHE A 208 0.20 -12.45 -25.58
CA PHE A 208 0.12 -13.34 -24.43
C PHE A 208 -1.18 -13.12 -23.65
N PHE A 209 -1.51 -11.88 -23.27
CA PHE A 209 -2.76 -11.59 -22.56
C PHE A 209 -4.01 -11.94 -23.40
N LYS A 210 -4.03 -11.59 -24.69
CA LYS A 210 -5.18 -11.86 -25.56
C LYS A 210 -5.43 -13.36 -25.78
N GLN A 211 -4.38 -14.17 -25.74
CA GLN A 211 -4.43 -15.60 -26.04
C GLN A 211 -4.39 -16.49 -24.79
N ASN A 212 -4.16 -15.93 -23.60
CA ASN A 212 -4.05 -16.69 -22.37
C ASN A 212 -5.39 -17.37 -22.04
N SER A 213 -5.36 -18.69 -21.91
CA SER A 213 -6.55 -19.51 -21.66
C SER A 213 -7.18 -19.29 -20.28
N GLN A 214 -6.45 -18.71 -19.31
CA GLN A 214 -6.97 -18.34 -17.99
C GLN A 214 -7.91 -17.12 -18.08
N ILE A 215 -7.82 -16.31 -19.14
CA ILE A 215 -8.58 -15.07 -19.28
C ILE A 215 -9.88 -15.34 -20.06
N PRO A 216 -11.06 -14.96 -19.53
CA PRO A 216 -12.32 -15.17 -20.23
C PRO A 216 -12.33 -14.47 -21.61
N LYS A 217 -12.75 -15.17 -22.67
CA LYS A 217 -12.78 -14.66 -24.05
C LYS A 217 -13.53 -13.34 -24.25
N ARG A 218 -14.49 -13.04 -23.38
CA ARG A 218 -15.28 -11.80 -23.42
C ARG A 218 -14.62 -10.59 -22.72
N THR A 219 -13.39 -10.76 -22.22
CA THR A 219 -12.68 -9.69 -21.50
C THR A 219 -12.18 -8.67 -22.49
N CYS A 220 -12.54 -7.40 -22.28
CA CYS A 220 -11.98 -6.29 -23.01
C CYS A 220 -10.58 -5.97 -22.47
N PHE A 221 -9.62 -5.74 -23.36
CA PHE A 221 -8.25 -5.43 -22.99
C PHE A 221 -7.94 -3.95 -23.24
N GLU A 222 -7.36 -3.31 -22.24
CA GLU A 222 -6.82 -1.96 -22.32
C GLU A 222 -5.30 -2.04 -22.11
N PHE A 223 -4.51 -1.71 -23.12
CA PHE A 223 -3.05 -1.68 -23.00
C PHE A 223 -2.58 -0.25 -22.87
N VAL A 224 -1.78 0.02 -21.85
CA VAL A 224 -1.20 1.35 -21.59
C VAL A 224 0.31 1.26 -21.76
N ASN A 225 0.83 1.95 -22.77
CA ASN A 225 2.25 2.24 -22.86
C ASN A 225 2.58 3.36 -21.88
N VAL A 226 3.20 3.01 -20.75
CA VAL A 226 3.47 3.94 -19.65
C VAL A 226 4.45 5.03 -20.09
N ALA A 227 5.49 4.70 -20.86
CA ALA A 227 6.47 5.69 -21.32
C ALA A 227 5.83 6.75 -22.24
N GLU A 228 4.94 6.32 -23.14
CA GLU A 228 4.20 7.23 -24.02
C GLU A 228 3.19 8.07 -23.25
N LYS A 229 2.38 7.45 -22.37
CA LYS A 229 1.42 8.17 -21.53
C LYS A 229 2.08 9.20 -20.62
N SER A 230 3.21 8.83 -20.05
CA SER A 230 4.07 9.68 -19.22
C SER A 230 4.56 10.89 -20.02
N LYS A 231 5.02 10.68 -21.25
CA LYS A 231 5.45 11.77 -22.14
C LYS A 231 4.30 12.71 -22.52
N GLU A 232 3.13 12.19 -22.85
CA GLU A 232 1.93 12.99 -23.16
C GLU A 232 1.56 13.95 -22.02
N ILE A 233 1.56 13.44 -20.78
CA ILE A 233 1.24 14.25 -19.60
C ILE A 233 2.33 15.29 -19.35
N PHE A 234 3.60 14.89 -19.45
CA PHE A 234 4.72 15.82 -19.29
C PHE A 234 4.66 16.97 -20.30
N GLU A 235 4.23 16.70 -21.54
CA GLU A 235 4.05 17.72 -22.56
C GLU A 235 2.82 18.60 -22.29
N ALA A 236 1.71 18.02 -21.84
CA ALA A 236 0.50 18.78 -21.47
C ALA A 236 0.71 19.70 -20.25
N GLU A 237 1.55 19.31 -19.30
CA GLU A 237 1.84 20.07 -18.08
C GLU A 237 2.78 21.25 -18.33
N LYS A 238 3.63 21.21 -19.38
CA LYS A 238 4.48 22.35 -19.78
C LYS A 238 3.69 23.61 -20.13
N ASP A 239 2.46 23.44 -20.63
CA ASP A 239 1.60 24.53 -21.09
C ASP A 239 0.64 25.04 -20.01
N HIS A 240 0.69 24.48 -18.79
CA HIS A 240 -0.22 24.84 -17.71
C HIS A 240 0.43 25.74 -16.64
N VAL A 241 -0.19 26.92 -16.48
CA VAL A 241 0.15 27.97 -15.53
C VAL A 241 -0.02 27.48 -14.08
N ASP A 242 1.04 27.66 -13.30
CA ASP A 242 1.15 27.69 -11.83
C ASP A 242 -0.18 27.51 -11.04
N TYR A 243 -0.61 26.25 -10.85
CA TYR A 243 -1.71 25.88 -9.94
C TYR A 243 -1.26 25.84 -8.47
N SER A 244 -0.02 26.21 -8.20
CA SER A 244 0.71 25.80 -7.02
C SER A 244 0.70 26.85 -5.89
N SER A 245 0.32 28.08 -6.24
CA SER A 245 0.34 29.26 -5.35
C SER A 245 -0.81 29.36 -4.33
N PHE A 246 -1.85 28.52 -4.39
CA PHE A 246 -3.02 28.66 -3.51
C PHE A 246 -3.07 27.70 -2.31
N PHE A 247 -2.14 26.75 -2.23
CA PHE A 247 -2.10 25.76 -1.16
C PHE A 247 -1.15 26.10 -0.01
N ASP A 248 -0.78 27.38 0.12
CA ASP A 248 0.00 27.86 1.25
C ASP A 248 -0.89 28.22 2.46
N LYS A 249 -1.68 27.23 2.90
CA LYS A 249 -2.14 27.18 4.29
C LYS A 249 -1.60 25.91 4.87
N SER A 250 -0.36 25.94 5.35
CA SER A 250 0.33 24.85 6.06
C SER A 250 -0.63 24.00 6.89
N ARG A 251 -1.52 24.64 7.66
CA ARG A 251 -2.57 23.99 8.48
C ARG A 251 -3.51 23.04 7.72
N VAL A 252 -3.98 23.41 6.52
CA VAL A 252 -4.88 22.55 5.73
C VAL A 252 -4.13 21.34 5.21
N ARG A 253 -2.90 21.54 4.72
CA ARG A 253 -2.05 20.45 4.24
C ARG A 253 -1.69 19.49 5.38
N THR A 254 -1.32 20.01 6.56
CA THR A 254 -1.08 19.20 7.76
C THR A 254 -2.30 18.35 8.10
N LYS A 255 -3.50 18.95 8.13
CA LYS A 255 -4.74 18.22 8.41
C LYS A 255 -5.05 17.14 7.37
N LEU A 256 -4.84 17.42 6.08
CA LEU A 256 -4.99 16.41 5.03
C LEU A 256 -3.97 15.29 5.20
N GLY A 257 -2.72 15.62 5.53
CA GLY A 257 -1.65 14.67 5.83
C GLY A 257 -1.99 13.74 7.00
N GLU A 258 -2.56 14.29 8.09
CA GLU A 258 -3.04 13.49 9.23
C GLU A 258 -4.15 12.51 8.82
N ILE A 259 -5.10 12.96 7.99
CA ILE A 259 -6.18 12.11 7.47
C ILE A 259 -5.62 11.01 6.57
N ILE A 260 -4.68 11.36 5.67
CA ILE A 260 -4.01 10.38 4.80
C ILE A 260 -3.30 9.35 5.67
N ASN A 261 -2.48 9.77 6.64
CA ASN A 261 -1.73 8.87 7.51
C ASN A 261 -2.66 7.92 8.29
N LYS A 262 -3.79 8.42 8.79
CA LYS A 262 -4.79 7.63 9.52
C LYS A 262 -5.45 6.54 8.66
N HIS A 263 -5.60 6.77 7.35
CA HIS A 263 -6.40 5.89 6.47
C HIS A 263 -5.59 5.14 5.42
N ALA A 264 -4.35 5.53 5.14
CA ALA A 264 -3.56 5.05 4.01
C ALA A 264 -3.49 3.51 3.95
N GLU A 265 -3.02 2.86 5.01
CA GLU A 265 -2.88 1.40 5.03
C GLU A 265 -4.22 0.68 4.79
N LYS A 266 -5.31 1.17 5.40
CA LYS A 266 -6.65 0.59 5.21
C LYS A 266 -7.16 0.79 3.78
N LEU A 267 -6.88 1.93 3.18
CA LEU A 267 -7.26 2.22 1.80
C LEU A 267 -6.48 1.35 0.83
N TYR A 268 -5.16 1.20 1.01
CA TYR A 268 -4.37 0.26 0.22
C TYR A 268 -4.89 -1.18 0.43
N ALA A 269 -5.13 -1.62 1.67
CA ALA A 269 -5.66 -2.96 1.91
C ALA A 269 -7.04 -3.19 1.24
N LYS A 270 -7.89 -2.16 1.19
CA LYS A 270 -9.25 -2.26 0.65
C LYS A 270 -9.31 -2.14 -0.89
N TYR A 271 -8.42 -1.35 -1.49
CA TYR A 271 -8.48 -1.00 -2.91
C TYR A 271 -7.15 -1.32 -3.59
N SER A 272 -7.08 -2.39 -4.38
CA SER A 272 -5.83 -2.79 -5.06
C SER A 272 -5.42 -1.86 -6.20
N SER A 273 -6.34 -1.04 -6.68
CA SER A 273 -6.06 -0.03 -7.69
C SER A 273 -5.31 1.17 -7.12
N ILE A 274 -5.44 1.50 -5.83
CA ILE A 274 -4.77 2.66 -5.23
C ILE A 274 -3.27 2.36 -5.06
N VAL A 275 -2.43 3.23 -5.63
CA VAL A 275 -0.96 3.16 -5.59
C VAL A 275 -0.33 4.36 -4.88
N GLY A 276 -1.08 5.43 -4.63
CA GLY A 276 -0.57 6.59 -3.92
C GLY A 276 -1.68 7.48 -3.35
N LEU A 277 -1.35 8.24 -2.32
CA LEU A 277 -2.21 9.24 -1.70
C LEU A 277 -1.41 10.51 -1.43
N ASP A 278 -1.97 11.68 -1.69
CA ASP A 278 -1.31 12.94 -1.35
C ASP A 278 -2.33 14.04 -1.04
N ALA A 279 -1.88 15.11 -0.37
CA ALA A 279 -2.65 16.32 -0.22
C ALA A 279 -2.47 17.19 -1.46
N GLY A 280 -3.57 17.60 -2.09
CA GLY A 280 -3.51 18.43 -3.28
C GLY A 280 -4.75 19.27 -3.48
N SER A 281 -4.86 19.85 -4.66
CA SER A 281 -5.95 20.75 -5.04
C SER A 281 -6.63 20.31 -6.31
N VAL A 282 -7.94 20.56 -6.39
CA VAL A 282 -8.73 20.34 -7.59
C VAL A 282 -9.60 21.55 -7.88
N TYR A 283 -9.78 21.86 -9.17
CA TYR A 283 -10.71 22.89 -9.60
C TYR A 283 -12.14 22.32 -9.57
N PHE A 284 -12.97 22.82 -8.66
CA PHE A 284 -14.33 22.36 -8.47
C PHE A 284 -15.30 23.55 -8.45
N LYS A 285 -16.31 23.52 -9.33
CA LYS A 285 -17.34 24.58 -9.47
C LYS A 285 -16.75 25.99 -9.58
N GLY A 286 -15.72 26.17 -10.40
CA GLY A 286 -15.13 27.48 -10.65
C GLY A 286 -14.16 27.97 -9.56
N LYS A 287 -13.79 27.12 -8.58
CA LYS A 287 -12.85 27.47 -7.52
C LYS A 287 -11.88 26.33 -7.25
N MET A 288 -10.62 26.67 -6.99
CA MET A 288 -9.65 25.70 -6.47
C MET A 288 -10.02 25.32 -5.04
N GLN A 289 -10.10 24.01 -4.77
CA GLN A 289 -10.43 23.48 -3.46
C GLN A 289 -9.41 22.43 -3.01
N PRO A 290 -9.12 22.41 -1.70
CA PRO A 290 -8.36 21.33 -1.08
C PRO A 290 -9.02 19.97 -1.19
N CYS A 291 -8.22 18.95 -1.51
CA CYS A 291 -8.67 17.57 -1.70
C CYS A 291 -7.58 16.56 -1.32
N ILE A 292 -8.01 15.30 -1.18
CA ILE A 292 -7.11 14.15 -1.12
C ILE A 292 -6.95 13.64 -2.54
N VAL A 293 -5.71 13.64 -3.05
CA VAL A 293 -5.38 13.05 -4.33
C VAL A 293 -5.22 11.55 -4.14
N ILE A 294 -5.95 10.76 -4.93
CA ILE A 294 -5.82 9.31 -4.99
C ILE A 294 -5.14 8.97 -6.31
N TYR A 295 -3.92 8.49 -6.25
CA TYR A 295 -3.27 7.90 -7.41
C TYR A 295 -3.73 6.44 -7.52
N SER A 296 -4.40 6.12 -8.63
CA SER A 296 -4.99 4.82 -8.89
C SER A 296 -4.55 4.30 -10.25
N LEU A 297 -4.46 2.99 -10.44
CA LEU A 297 -4.18 2.42 -11.77
C LEU A 297 -5.26 2.86 -12.78
N ASP A 298 -6.51 2.79 -12.37
CA ASP A 298 -7.65 3.19 -13.18
C ASP A 298 -8.70 3.85 -12.28
N LYS A 299 -9.36 4.89 -12.80
CA LYS A 299 -10.36 5.65 -12.04
C LYS A 299 -11.76 5.05 -12.08
N ASP A 300 -12.06 4.23 -13.09
CA ASP A 300 -13.41 3.71 -13.38
C ASP A 300 -13.50 2.18 -13.26
N LEU A 301 -12.38 1.46 -13.37
CA LEU A 301 -12.31 0.02 -13.21
C LEU A 301 -12.47 -0.37 -11.74
N ILE A 302 -13.46 -1.22 -11.47
CA ILE A 302 -13.68 -1.81 -10.14
C ILE A 302 -13.08 -3.22 -10.15
N PRO A 303 -12.00 -3.48 -9.39
CA PRO A 303 -11.41 -4.80 -9.32
C PRO A 303 -12.40 -5.83 -8.77
N TYR A 304 -12.26 -7.08 -9.20
CA TYR A 304 -13.16 -8.13 -8.72
C TYR A 304 -13.12 -8.24 -7.19
N GLY A 305 -14.30 -8.11 -6.56
CA GLY A 305 -14.49 -8.22 -5.12
C GLY A 305 -14.33 -6.90 -4.35
N GLU A 306 -14.00 -5.80 -5.04
CA GLU A 306 -13.82 -4.47 -4.45
C GLU A 306 -15.02 -3.55 -4.68
N ASP A 307 -15.05 -2.44 -3.96
CA ASP A 307 -16.00 -1.34 -4.13
C ASP A 307 -15.43 -0.28 -5.09
N PRO A 308 -16.25 0.62 -5.66
CA PRO A 308 -15.76 1.84 -6.30
C PRO A 308 -14.86 2.67 -5.37
N LEU A 309 -13.92 3.39 -5.98
CA LEU A 309 -13.04 4.32 -5.26
C LEU A 309 -13.85 5.35 -4.46
N PRO A 310 -13.39 5.71 -3.24
CA PRO A 310 -14.10 6.63 -2.39
C PRO A 310 -14.11 8.04 -3.00
N LYS A 311 -15.29 8.66 -3.05
CA LYS A 311 -15.44 10.08 -3.46
C LYS A 311 -15.07 11.06 -2.35
N THR A 312 -15.05 10.59 -1.10
CA THR A 312 -14.67 11.36 0.08
C THR A 312 -13.99 10.50 1.13
N ILE A 313 -13.04 11.07 1.87
CA ILE A 313 -12.39 10.46 3.05
C ILE A 313 -12.46 11.48 4.20
N ASP A 314 -13.01 11.08 5.36
CA ASP A 314 -13.27 11.96 6.53
C ASP A 314 -13.92 13.31 6.15
N GLY A 315 -14.85 13.28 5.19
CA GLY A 315 -15.59 14.45 4.70
C GLY A 315 -14.85 15.31 3.67
N TRP A 316 -13.58 15.01 3.35
CA TRP A 316 -12.82 15.70 2.30
C TRP A 316 -13.02 15.04 0.96
N HIS A 317 -13.09 15.86 -0.09
CA HIS A 317 -13.24 15.37 -1.46
C HIS A 317 -11.99 14.62 -1.94
N CYS A 318 -12.20 13.54 -2.69
CA CYS A 318 -11.14 12.80 -3.34
C CYS A 318 -11.05 13.16 -4.82
N HIS A 319 -9.83 13.40 -5.31
CA HIS A 319 -9.54 13.61 -6.71
C HIS A 319 -8.66 12.44 -7.21
N VAL A 320 -9.18 11.65 -8.14
CA VAL A 320 -8.46 10.48 -8.66
C VAL A 320 -7.60 10.86 -9.86
N ARG A 321 -6.32 10.48 -9.82
CA ARG A 321 -5.37 10.58 -10.93
C ARG A 321 -4.89 9.17 -11.30
N GLU A 322 -4.75 8.90 -12.59
CA GLU A 322 -4.26 7.59 -13.02
C GLU A 322 -2.73 7.53 -12.90
N ASP A 323 -2.20 6.52 -12.20
CA ASP A 323 -0.77 6.30 -12.05
C ASP A 323 -0.40 4.85 -11.69
N ILE A 324 0.90 4.55 -11.78
CA ILE A 324 1.56 3.34 -11.33
C ILE A 324 2.84 3.75 -10.57
N VAL A 325 3.07 3.14 -9.41
CA VAL A 325 4.28 3.35 -8.61
C VAL A 325 5.26 2.21 -8.83
N MET A 326 6.55 2.53 -8.96
CA MET A 326 7.64 1.56 -8.92
C MET A 326 8.81 2.07 -8.08
N PHE A 327 9.56 1.13 -7.48
CA PHE A 327 10.91 1.41 -7.02
C PHE A 327 11.84 1.69 -8.21
N GLY A 328 12.82 2.57 -8.01
CA GLY A 328 13.77 2.93 -9.05
C GLY A 328 14.99 2.02 -9.10
N THR A 329 14.85 0.73 -9.38
CA THR A 329 15.99 -0.19 -9.56
C THR A 329 16.37 -0.30 -11.05
N CYS A 330 17.66 -0.20 -11.41
CA CYS A 330 18.14 -0.35 -12.81
C CYS A 330 18.93 -1.64 -13.02
N PHE A 331 19.22 -1.96 -14.29
CA PHE A 331 20.22 -2.95 -14.69
C PHE A 331 21.31 -2.37 -15.58
N ASP A 332 21.37 -1.05 -15.81
CA ASP A 332 22.28 -0.41 -16.78
C ASP A 332 22.91 0.87 -16.21
N CYS A 333 24.24 0.94 -16.18
CA CYS A 333 25.01 2.01 -15.53
C CYS A 333 26.33 2.28 -16.25
N ARG A 334 27.01 3.41 -15.96
CA ARG A 334 28.31 3.81 -16.56
C ARG A 334 29.36 4.19 -15.49
N GLN A 335 30.63 4.16 -15.88
CA GLN A 335 31.84 4.09 -15.03
C GLN A 335 32.19 5.36 -14.23
N ILE A 336 32.49 5.19 -12.93
CA ILE A 336 33.42 5.95 -12.08
C ILE A 336 34.11 4.91 -11.16
N PHE A 337 35.32 5.16 -10.65
CA PHE A 337 36.10 4.19 -9.82
C PHE A 337 35.91 4.33 -8.30
N TYR A 338 35.41 5.48 -7.81
CA TYR A 338 35.08 5.72 -6.41
C TYR A 338 33.67 6.31 -6.31
N PRO A 339 32.81 5.84 -5.38
CA PRO A 339 31.41 6.27 -5.33
C PRO A 339 31.31 7.67 -4.72
N ASN A 340 31.14 8.67 -5.58
CA ASN A 340 30.60 9.97 -5.18
C ASN A 340 29.06 9.86 -5.06
N PRO A 341 28.40 10.80 -4.36
CA PRO A 341 26.96 10.99 -4.49
C PRO A 341 26.50 10.90 -5.95
N GLY A 342 25.53 10.03 -6.22
CA GLY A 342 24.99 9.71 -7.55
C GLY A 342 25.71 8.61 -8.33
N CYS A 343 26.78 8.00 -7.81
CA CYS A 343 27.43 6.86 -8.47
C CYS A 343 26.61 5.58 -8.35
N CYS A 344 26.67 4.72 -9.38
CA CYS A 344 25.99 3.43 -9.37
C CYS A 344 26.63 2.44 -8.41
N ILE A 345 25.83 1.87 -7.52
CA ILE A 345 26.23 0.87 -6.52
C ILE A 345 25.19 -0.24 -6.46
N GLY A 346 25.51 -1.34 -5.79
CA GLY A 346 24.49 -2.31 -5.44
C GLY A 346 25.04 -3.65 -4.96
N LEU A 347 24.14 -4.63 -4.97
CA LEU A 347 24.42 -6.03 -4.71
C LEU A 347 24.58 -6.76 -6.05
N PRO A 348 25.67 -7.53 -6.28
CA PRO A 348 25.95 -8.19 -7.57
C PRO A 348 24.79 -8.97 -8.21
N SER A 349 23.80 -9.40 -7.43
CA SER A 349 22.68 -10.22 -7.90
C SER A 349 21.29 -9.77 -7.42
N PHE A 350 21.16 -8.62 -6.75
CA PHE A 350 19.93 -8.30 -5.99
C PHE A 350 19.38 -6.89 -6.17
N GLY A 351 20.20 -5.91 -6.55
CA GLY A 351 19.71 -4.54 -6.76
C GLY A 351 20.82 -3.58 -7.17
N ILE A 352 20.48 -2.62 -8.04
CA ILE A 352 21.35 -1.50 -8.43
C ILE A 352 20.61 -0.21 -8.13
N GLY A 353 21.35 0.72 -7.54
CA GLY A 353 20.90 2.07 -7.26
C GLY A 353 22.08 3.04 -7.23
N SER A 354 21.89 4.14 -6.52
CA SER A 354 22.82 5.25 -6.43
C SER A 354 23.34 5.43 -4.99
N ALA A 355 24.60 5.81 -4.86
CA ALA A 355 25.12 6.34 -3.62
C ALA A 355 24.48 7.71 -3.34
N GLY A 356 24.04 7.93 -2.10
CA GLY A 356 23.35 9.13 -1.67
C GLY A 356 24.29 10.15 -1.06
N PHE A 357 24.24 10.31 0.27
CA PHE A 357 25.11 11.23 0.99
C PHE A 357 26.27 10.51 1.67
N LEU A 358 27.41 11.18 1.81
CA LEU A 358 28.43 10.76 2.76
C LEU A 358 27.89 10.95 4.18
N ALA A 359 28.21 10.01 5.06
CA ALA A 359 27.78 10.07 6.45
C ALA A 359 28.85 9.51 7.40
N LYS A 360 28.84 10.02 8.63
CA LYS A 360 29.68 9.55 9.73
C LYS A 360 28.82 9.18 10.93
N LEU A 361 29.22 8.14 11.66
CA LEU A 361 28.57 7.77 12.93
C LEU A 361 28.87 8.82 14.01
N LYS A 362 27.83 9.29 14.70
CA LYS A 362 27.99 10.24 15.83
C LYS A 362 28.67 9.56 17.02
N GLY A 363 29.55 10.29 17.70
CA GLY A 363 30.15 9.87 18.97
C GLY A 363 31.19 8.75 18.88
N SER A 364 31.65 8.37 17.68
CA SER A 364 32.69 7.34 17.53
C SER A 364 34.10 7.93 17.68
N VAL A 365 34.94 7.27 18.49
CA VAL A 365 36.35 7.67 18.75
C VAL A 365 37.21 7.52 17.49
N SER A 366 36.89 6.54 16.64
CA SER A 366 37.39 6.43 15.26
C SER A 366 36.27 6.75 14.29
N PRO A 367 36.47 7.61 13.28
CA PRO A 367 35.39 8.02 12.38
C PRO A 367 34.97 6.82 11.52
N VAL A 368 33.84 6.19 11.88
CA VAL A 368 33.18 5.25 10.98
C VAL A 368 32.47 6.08 9.93
N THR A 369 33.07 6.13 8.74
CA THR A 369 32.53 6.83 7.59
C THR A 369 31.97 5.87 6.55
N GLY A 370 31.08 6.39 5.73
CA GLY A 370 30.36 5.63 4.75
C GLY A 370 29.45 6.52 3.92
N PHE A 371 28.46 5.90 3.29
CA PHE A 371 27.43 6.62 2.56
C PHE A 371 26.04 6.04 2.83
N LEU A 372 25.03 6.88 2.63
CA LEU A 372 23.63 6.53 2.67
C LEU A 372 23.15 6.13 1.27
N THR A 373 22.23 5.17 1.20
CA THR A 373 21.51 4.77 -0.02
C THR A 373 20.15 4.19 0.37
N ALA A 374 19.38 3.62 -0.56
CA ALA A 374 18.10 2.95 -0.28
C ALA A 374 18.30 1.53 0.29
N ALA A 375 17.43 1.07 1.19
CA ALA A 375 17.54 -0.26 1.78
C ALA A 375 17.30 -1.35 0.74
N HIS A 376 16.31 -1.17 -0.16
CA HIS A 376 16.05 -2.13 -1.22
C HIS A 376 17.19 -2.27 -2.24
N VAL A 377 18.15 -1.33 -2.25
CA VAL A 377 19.37 -1.40 -3.08
C VAL A 377 20.49 -2.17 -2.36
N ALA A 378 20.60 -2.00 -1.04
CA ALA A 378 21.77 -2.41 -0.28
C ALA A 378 21.57 -3.65 0.60
N ALA A 379 20.35 -3.94 1.06
CA ALA A 379 20.08 -5.04 1.99
C ALA A 379 19.32 -6.17 1.29
N ARG A 380 19.86 -7.39 1.30
CA ARG A 380 19.19 -8.57 0.71
C ARG A 380 17.88 -8.92 1.41
N ASN A 381 17.83 -8.70 2.72
CA ASN A 381 16.68 -8.97 3.58
C ASN A 381 15.80 -7.74 3.80
N TRP A 382 15.81 -6.75 2.90
CA TRP A 382 15.03 -5.51 3.07
C TRP A 382 13.53 -5.74 3.24
N THR A 383 12.99 -6.83 2.68
CA THR A 383 11.59 -7.22 2.86
C THR A 383 11.29 -7.63 4.30
N ASP A 384 12.25 -8.28 4.96
CA ASP A 384 12.13 -8.67 6.36
C ASP A 384 12.20 -7.43 7.25
N LEU A 385 13.07 -6.46 6.93
CA LEU A 385 13.12 -5.16 7.61
C LEU A 385 11.74 -4.47 7.60
N TYR A 386 11.04 -4.52 6.47
CA TYR A 386 9.68 -3.99 6.35
C TYR A 386 8.66 -4.77 7.18
N ASP A 387 8.70 -6.09 7.12
CA ASP A 387 7.72 -6.93 7.81
C ASP A 387 7.81 -6.80 9.33
N PHE A 388 9.04 -6.79 9.86
CA PHE A 388 9.31 -6.53 11.28
C PHE A 388 9.19 -5.05 11.63
N ASN A 389 9.39 -4.15 10.66
CA ASN A 389 9.46 -2.69 10.85
C ASN A 389 10.52 -2.31 11.90
N GLU A 390 11.70 -2.91 11.79
CA GLU A 390 12.81 -2.84 12.73
C GLU A 390 14.12 -2.48 12.02
N LEU A 391 15.07 -1.93 12.77
CA LEU A 391 16.44 -1.72 12.29
C LEU A 391 17.13 -3.07 12.04
N LEU A 392 18.07 -3.09 11.09
CA LEU A 392 18.87 -4.29 10.80
C LEU A 392 19.64 -4.77 12.04
N SER A 393 20.15 -3.84 12.85
CA SER A 393 20.84 -4.16 14.11
C SER A 393 19.96 -4.87 15.15
N ASN A 394 18.63 -4.76 15.04
CA ASN A 394 17.68 -5.43 15.94
C ASN A 394 17.24 -6.82 15.43
N LEU A 395 17.52 -7.17 14.16
CA LEU A 395 17.17 -8.48 13.63
C LEU A 395 18.18 -9.55 14.07
N VAL A 396 17.69 -10.65 14.64
CA VAL A 396 18.50 -11.77 15.21
C VAL A 396 19.14 -12.65 14.11
N THR A 397 19.23 -12.19 12.87
CA THR A 397 19.83 -12.95 11.77
C THR A 397 21.36 -12.76 11.76
N GLY A 398 22.10 -13.87 11.78
CA GLY A 398 23.56 -13.88 11.83
C GLY A 398 24.24 -13.04 10.76
N GLU A 399 25.28 -12.32 11.18
CA GLU A 399 26.22 -11.47 10.41
C GLU A 399 25.57 -10.46 9.45
N CYS A 400 25.26 -9.28 9.99
CA CYS A 400 25.13 -8.02 9.25
C CYS A 400 26.40 -7.77 8.42
N GLY A 401 26.29 -7.73 7.10
CA GLY A 401 27.50 -7.57 6.27
C GLY A 401 27.33 -7.66 4.77
N ASP A 402 26.15 -7.31 4.22
CA ASP A 402 25.97 -7.28 2.77
C ASP A 402 27.02 -6.36 2.12
N GLU A 403 27.88 -6.96 1.30
CA GLU A 403 28.98 -6.28 0.61
C GLU A 403 28.44 -5.53 -0.61
N ILE A 404 28.68 -4.22 -0.62
CA ILE A 404 28.25 -3.34 -1.70
C ILE A 404 29.41 -3.17 -2.68
N VAL A 405 29.08 -3.24 -3.96
CA VAL A 405 30.07 -3.19 -5.04
C VAL A 405 29.90 -1.97 -5.93
N HIS A 406 31.00 -1.56 -6.54
CA HIS A 406 31.08 -0.48 -7.50
C HIS A 406 32.28 -0.66 -8.45
N PRO A 407 32.16 -0.34 -9.75
CA PRO A 407 30.89 -0.10 -10.45
C PRO A 407 30.11 -1.41 -10.63
N LEU A 408 28.78 -1.38 -10.52
CA LEU A 408 27.93 -2.53 -10.84
C LEU A 408 27.29 -2.33 -12.22
N LEU A 409 27.92 -2.90 -13.25
CA LEU A 409 27.50 -2.81 -14.66
C LEU A 409 26.86 -4.13 -15.12
N PRO A 410 25.84 -4.11 -15.99
CA PRO A 410 25.27 -5.34 -16.54
C PRO A 410 26.32 -6.20 -17.24
N GLY A 411 26.39 -7.47 -16.87
CA GLY A 411 27.32 -8.44 -17.46
C GLY A 411 28.79 -8.26 -17.07
N CYS A 412 29.11 -7.31 -16.19
CA CYS A 412 30.47 -7.07 -15.72
C CYS A 412 30.72 -7.80 -14.40
N THR A 413 31.79 -8.60 -14.36
CA THR A 413 32.31 -9.23 -13.14
C THR A 413 33.46 -8.44 -12.51
N ASP A 414 33.90 -7.36 -13.16
CA ASP A 414 35.02 -6.51 -12.73
C ASP A 414 34.51 -5.36 -11.86
N TYR A 415 34.05 -5.72 -10.67
CA TYR A 415 33.57 -4.79 -9.64
C TYR A 415 34.49 -4.83 -8.41
N LYS A 416 34.65 -3.69 -7.73
CA LYS A 416 35.33 -3.62 -6.43
C LYS A 416 34.28 -3.62 -5.32
N ILE A 417 34.53 -4.38 -4.25
CA ILE A 417 33.77 -4.24 -3.01
C ILE A 417 34.20 -2.94 -2.33
N ILE A 418 33.26 -2.02 -2.15
CA ILE A 418 33.53 -0.66 -1.63
C ILE A 418 33.17 -0.48 -0.17
N GLY A 419 32.32 -1.37 0.37
CA GLY A 419 31.89 -1.31 1.75
C GLY A 419 30.91 -2.40 2.12
N LYS A 420 30.42 -2.34 3.35
CA LYS A 420 29.43 -3.27 3.89
C LYS A 420 28.26 -2.52 4.53
N VAL A 421 27.05 -3.06 4.39
CA VAL A 421 25.88 -2.53 5.10
C VAL A 421 26.11 -2.67 6.61
N LYS A 422 26.01 -1.55 7.32
CA LYS A 422 26.17 -1.49 8.78
C LYS A 422 24.84 -1.28 9.48
N GLU A 423 23.92 -0.55 8.86
CA GLU A 423 22.56 -0.33 9.36
C GLU A 423 21.61 -0.18 8.17
N SER A 424 20.36 -0.59 8.35
CA SER A 424 19.33 -0.48 7.31
C SER A 424 17.93 -0.48 7.92
N PHE A 425 17.01 0.17 7.24
CA PHE A 425 15.59 0.15 7.56
C PHE A 425 14.75 0.31 6.30
N CYS A 426 13.67 -0.47 6.22
CA CYS A 426 12.63 -0.32 5.23
C CYS A 426 11.30 -0.38 5.98
N GLY A 427 10.39 0.59 5.83
CA GLY A 427 9.11 0.59 6.55
C GLY A 427 8.62 1.99 6.91
N ASN A 428 7.84 2.08 7.99
CA ASN A 428 7.35 3.35 8.54
C ASN A 428 7.95 3.55 9.96
N TRP A 429 8.90 4.46 10.07
CA TRP A 429 9.73 4.71 11.24
C TRP A 429 9.08 5.62 12.28
N GLY A 430 9.27 5.29 13.55
CA GLY A 430 8.86 6.10 14.71
C GLY A 430 7.35 6.16 14.94
N GLU A 431 6.94 6.83 16.02
CA GLU A 431 5.53 7.00 16.39
C GLU A 431 4.71 7.73 15.31
N GLU A 432 5.38 8.61 14.56
CA GLU A 432 4.80 9.38 13.47
C GLU A 432 4.55 8.57 12.18
N GLY A 433 5.12 7.36 12.09
CA GLY A 433 5.00 6.48 10.93
C GLY A 433 5.61 7.06 9.65
N ILE A 434 6.83 7.57 9.71
CA ILE A 434 7.50 8.17 8.55
C ILE A 434 8.06 7.09 7.63
N GLY A 435 7.62 7.06 6.39
CA GLY A 435 8.12 6.17 5.35
C GLY A 435 9.63 6.35 5.15
N MET A 436 10.37 5.26 5.35
CA MET A 436 11.82 5.21 5.27
C MET A 436 12.25 3.94 4.54
N ASP A 437 13.14 4.12 3.58
CA ASP A 437 13.81 3.08 2.80
C ASP A 437 15.26 3.52 2.62
N ALA A 438 16.09 3.17 3.61
CA ALA A 438 17.43 3.70 3.74
C ALA A 438 18.40 2.67 4.32
N ALA A 439 19.64 2.72 3.86
CA ALA A 439 20.75 1.93 4.39
C ALA A 439 22.00 2.79 4.53
N PHE A 440 22.79 2.49 5.56
CA PHE A 440 24.12 3.03 5.77
C PHE A 440 25.17 1.97 5.45
N VAL A 441 26.02 2.29 4.47
CA VAL A 441 27.13 1.43 4.02
C VAL A 441 28.41 1.99 4.57
N GLN A 442 29.10 1.22 5.42
CA GLN A 442 30.42 1.56 5.93
C GLN A 442 31.48 1.30 4.87
N ASN A 443 32.34 2.29 4.59
CA ASN A 443 33.43 2.15 3.63
C ASN A 443 34.55 1.25 4.18
N PHE A 444 35.14 0.40 3.34
CA PHE A 444 36.34 -0.36 3.69
C PHE A 444 37.62 0.45 3.59
N GLU A 445 37.69 1.37 2.63
CA GLU A 445 38.78 2.34 2.46
C GLU A 445 38.19 3.75 2.64
N PRO A 446 38.14 4.29 3.87
CA PRO A 446 37.74 5.67 4.09
C PRO A 446 38.65 6.61 3.28
N GLN A 447 38.09 7.60 2.58
CA GLN A 447 38.92 8.64 2.00
C GLN A 447 39.65 9.38 3.11
N ASN A 448 40.98 9.51 2.97
CA ASN A 448 41.79 10.39 3.79
C ASN A 448 41.48 11.83 3.39
N GLY A 449 40.67 12.53 4.18
CA GLY A 449 40.28 13.92 3.97
C GLY A 449 39.50 14.45 5.16
N GLU A 450 39.49 15.77 5.34
CA GLU A 450 38.62 16.41 6.32
C GLU A 450 37.18 16.42 5.79
N TYR A 451 36.23 16.09 6.67
CA TYR A 451 34.80 16.07 6.36
C TYR A 451 34.12 17.24 7.07
N SER A 452 33.44 18.09 6.31
CA SER A 452 32.54 19.10 6.88
C SER A 452 31.14 18.53 7.04
N GLU A 453 30.52 18.79 8.18
CA GLU A 453 29.14 18.40 8.45
C GLU A 453 28.16 19.34 7.75
N LEU A 454 27.21 18.76 7.03
CA LEU A 454 26.19 19.51 6.30
C LEU A 454 25.00 19.79 7.21
N GLN A 455 24.51 21.03 7.15
CA GLN A 455 23.25 21.38 7.77
C GLN A 455 22.08 20.80 6.95
N ILE A 456 21.35 19.86 7.55
CA ILE A 456 20.12 19.29 6.97
C ILE A 456 19.05 20.40 6.83
N ALA A 457 18.25 20.32 5.77
CA ALA A 457 17.15 21.25 5.55
C ALA A 457 16.11 21.16 6.68
N ASP A 458 15.79 22.31 7.29
CA ASP A 458 14.72 22.41 8.29
C ASP A 458 13.35 22.46 7.59
N GLU A 459 12.43 21.60 7.98
CA GLU A 459 11.08 21.54 7.40
C GLU A 459 10.32 22.87 7.57
N ASN A 460 10.62 23.65 8.60
CA ASN A 460 9.99 24.96 8.85
C ASN A 460 10.37 26.03 7.81
N VAL A 461 11.46 25.83 7.06
CA VAL A 461 11.89 26.77 6.01
C VAL A 461 11.53 26.28 4.59
N LEU A 462 10.98 25.08 4.46
CA LEU A 462 10.58 24.52 3.17
C LEU A 462 9.32 25.23 2.64
N GLN A 463 9.39 25.68 1.39
CA GLN A 463 8.26 26.30 0.71
C GLN A 463 7.77 25.36 -0.38
N PHE A 464 6.66 24.66 -0.10
CA PHE A 464 6.07 23.75 -1.07
C PHE A 464 5.61 24.50 -2.32
N ASN A 465 5.89 23.91 -3.47
CA ASN A 465 5.73 24.45 -4.81
C ASN A 465 6.60 25.66 -5.18
N VAL A 466 7.55 26.03 -4.33
CA VAL A 466 8.49 27.13 -4.58
C VAL A 466 9.93 26.63 -4.53
N SER A 467 10.24 25.84 -3.50
CA SER A 467 11.57 25.28 -3.29
C SER A 467 11.96 24.34 -4.41
N LYS A 468 13.04 24.68 -5.12
CA LYS A 468 13.69 23.79 -6.08
C LYS A 468 14.62 22.83 -5.36
N VAL A 469 14.74 21.63 -5.90
CA VAL A 469 15.65 20.60 -5.43
C VAL A 469 16.50 20.09 -6.58
N MET A 470 17.65 19.52 -6.26
CA MET A 470 18.51 18.83 -7.20
C MET A 470 18.87 17.46 -6.65
N LYS A 471 18.97 16.47 -7.53
CA LYS A 471 19.64 15.21 -7.22
C LYS A 471 20.68 14.85 -8.26
N ARG A 472 21.63 14.01 -7.86
CA ARG A 472 22.51 13.29 -8.78
C ARG A 472 22.24 11.79 -8.65
N GLY A 473 21.91 11.12 -9.76
CA GLY A 473 21.66 9.69 -9.81
C GLY A 473 22.38 8.97 -10.93
N GLY A 474 22.54 7.67 -10.77
CA GLY A 474 23.32 6.83 -11.66
C GLY A 474 22.75 6.71 -13.08
N SER A 475 21.44 6.91 -13.23
CA SER A 475 20.75 6.73 -14.52
C SER A 475 20.39 8.04 -15.19
N THR A 476 19.88 9.02 -14.44
CA THR A 476 19.51 10.33 -15.02
C THR A 476 20.60 11.39 -14.88
N GLY A 477 21.66 11.12 -14.10
CA GLY A 477 22.67 12.12 -13.77
C GLY A 477 22.09 13.22 -12.87
N GLU A 478 22.50 14.46 -13.11
CA GLU A 478 22.00 15.61 -12.36
C GLU A 478 20.64 16.07 -12.87
N THR A 479 19.67 16.23 -11.99
CA THR A 479 18.30 16.58 -12.37
C THR A 479 17.71 17.54 -11.35
N GLU A 480 16.89 18.48 -11.83
CA GLU A 480 16.17 19.44 -10.99
C GLU A 480 14.71 19.03 -10.85
N GLY A 481 14.16 19.32 -9.68
CA GLY A 481 12.75 19.09 -9.38
C GLY A 481 12.16 20.20 -8.52
N LEU A 482 10.84 20.22 -8.43
CA LEU A 482 10.08 21.11 -7.57
C LEU A 482 9.57 20.33 -6.36
N LEU A 483 9.84 20.82 -5.14
CA LEU A 483 9.30 20.22 -3.92
C LEU A 483 7.82 20.59 -3.80
N THR A 484 6.90 19.64 -4.01
CA THR A 484 5.45 19.91 -4.07
C THR A 484 4.68 19.59 -2.79
N GLY A 485 5.26 18.76 -1.92
CA GLY A 485 4.61 18.35 -0.67
C GLY A 485 5.45 17.43 0.20
N ASN A 486 4.90 17.13 1.38
CA ASN A 486 5.49 16.28 2.43
C ASN A 486 4.48 15.24 2.97
N THR A 487 3.37 15.07 2.26
CA THR A 487 2.21 14.24 2.63
C THR A 487 2.07 13.00 1.75
N LEU A 488 2.98 12.82 0.77
CA LEU A 488 2.89 11.74 -0.19
C LEU A 488 3.04 10.40 0.52
N SER A 489 2.09 9.52 0.27
CA SER A 489 2.12 8.12 0.63
C SER A 489 2.13 7.29 -0.65
N VAL A 490 3.04 6.33 -0.75
CA VAL A 490 3.17 5.44 -1.91
C VAL A 490 2.99 4.00 -1.52
N CYS A 491 2.41 3.20 -2.41
CA CYS A 491 2.19 1.77 -2.24
C CYS A 491 2.76 0.99 -3.43
N VAL A 492 3.58 -0.01 -3.13
CA VAL A 492 4.20 -0.92 -4.10
C VAL A 492 3.79 -2.35 -3.75
N ASP A 493 3.34 -3.14 -4.73
CA ASP A 493 3.00 -4.53 -4.45
C ASP A 493 4.28 -5.36 -4.23
N LYS A 494 4.24 -6.31 -3.29
CA LYS A 494 5.36 -7.23 -3.04
C LYS A 494 5.58 -8.16 -4.23
N ASP A 495 4.48 -8.60 -4.82
CA ASP A 495 4.39 -9.47 -5.99
C ASP A 495 2.97 -9.40 -6.58
N PHE A 496 2.80 -10.00 -7.76
CA PHE A 496 1.50 -10.07 -8.44
C PHE A 496 0.53 -11.09 -7.82
N SER A 497 1.00 -12.00 -6.96
CA SER A 497 0.34 -13.29 -6.69
C SER A 497 -0.28 -13.43 -5.30
N PHE A 498 0.16 -12.67 -4.29
CA PHE A 498 -0.26 -12.89 -2.89
C PHE A 498 -0.95 -11.69 -2.24
N GLY A 499 -1.14 -10.58 -2.98
CA GLY A 499 -1.82 -9.38 -2.48
C GLY A 499 -1.09 -8.68 -1.34
N GLY A 500 0.18 -9.02 -1.09
CA GLY A 500 1.03 -8.28 -0.16
C GLY A 500 1.45 -6.96 -0.78
N PHE A 501 1.58 -5.92 0.04
CA PHE A 501 2.13 -4.64 -0.41
C PHE A 501 3.11 -4.04 0.61
N PHE A 502 3.91 -3.10 0.13
CA PHE A 502 4.70 -2.16 0.91
C PHE A 502 4.06 -0.80 0.79
N TYR A 503 3.97 -0.04 1.88
CA TYR A 503 3.56 1.36 1.83
C TYR A 503 4.50 2.23 2.67
N PHE A 504 4.74 3.44 2.18
CA PHE A 504 5.63 4.42 2.80
C PHE A 504 4.86 5.72 2.91
N ALA A 505 4.64 6.18 4.14
CA ALA A 505 3.84 7.37 4.41
C ALA A 505 4.71 8.63 4.56
N ARG A 506 4.12 9.82 4.35
CA ARG A 506 4.73 11.12 4.68
C ARG A 506 6.09 11.38 4.05
N CYS A 507 6.29 10.87 2.83
CA CYS A 507 7.45 11.15 2.00
C CYS A 507 7.37 12.58 1.43
N PHE A 508 8.52 13.15 1.09
CA PHE A 508 8.54 14.32 0.23
C PHE A 508 8.14 13.93 -1.20
N SER A 509 7.38 14.82 -1.85
CA SER A 509 6.95 14.70 -3.24
C SER A 509 7.73 15.68 -4.09
N ILE A 510 8.47 15.18 -5.08
CA ILE A 510 9.25 16.00 -6.01
C ILE A 510 8.70 15.84 -7.42
N GLU A 511 8.29 16.94 -8.04
CA GLU A 511 7.86 17.00 -9.44
C GLU A 511 9.05 17.29 -10.35
N SER A 512 9.04 16.75 -11.57
CA SER A 512 10.15 16.85 -12.52
C SER A 512 10.18 18.21 -13.23
N ILE A 513 11.36 18.85 -13.31
CA ILE A 513 11.54 20.10 -14.07
C ILE A 513 12.31 19.83 -15.37
N GLY A 514 11.66 20.06 -16.51
CA GLY A 514 12.28 20.03 -17.85
C GLY A 514 12.62 18.64 -18.39
N ARG A 515 13.11 17.73 -17.54
CA ARG A 515 13.35 16.30 -17.79
C ARG A 515 12.96 15.47 -16.56
N PRO A 516 12.78 14.14 -16.69
CA PRO A 516 12.44 13.30 -15.55
C PRO A 516 13.43 13.50 -14.41
N PHE A 517 12.91 13.79 -13.21
CA PHE A 517 13.72 13.91 -12.01
C PHE A 517 14.35 12.57 -11.70
N PHE A 518 13.57 11.50 -11.61
CA PHE A 518 14.01 10.17 -11.18
C PHE A 518 13.68 9.11 -12.24
N GLU A 519 14.55 8.11 -12.41
CA GLU A 519 14.27 6.89 -13.17
C GLU A 519 14.74 5.65 -12.43
N LYS A 520 14.40 4.47 -12.99
CA LYS A 520 15.02 3.21 -12.59
C LYS A 520 16.55 3.37 -12.55
N GLY A 521 17.15 3.10 -11.39
CA GLY A 521 18.60 3.20 -11.09
C GLY A 521 19.00 4.36 -10.20
N ASP A 522 18.11 5.34 -10.05
CA ASP A 522 18.35 6.50 -9.19
C ASP A 522 17.98 6.23 -7.72
N SER A 523 17.45 5.05 -7.37
CA SER A 523 17.13 4.75 -5.96
C SER A 523 18.37 4.86 -5.09
N GLY A 524 18.27 5.58 -3.98
CA GLY A 524 19.41 5.88 -3.12
C GLY A 524 20.06 7.23 -3.40
N SER A 525 19.71 7.93 -4.49
CA SER A 525 20.23 9.26 -4.79
C SER A 525 19.91 10.28 -3.68
N GLY A 526 20.93 11.04 -3.30
CA GLY A 526 20.79 12.19 -2.40
C GLY A 526 20.08 13.34 -3.11
N VAL A 527 19.06 13.89 -2.46
CA VAL A 527 18.27 15.05 -2.89
C VAL A 527 18.64 16.24 -2.03
N PHE A 528 19.09 17.32 -2.68
CA PHE A 528 19.49 18.56 -2.05
C PHE A 528 18.46 19.66 -2.31
N LEU A 529 18.17 20.46 -1.29
CA LEU A 529 17.49 21.75 -1.47
C LEU A 529 18.43 22.71 -2.21
N MET A 530 17.89 23.44 -3.19
CA MET A 530 18.64 24.46 -3.90
C MET A 530 18.39 25.85 -3.31
N GLU A 531 19.47 26.53 -2.95
CA GLU A 531 19.47 27.94 -2.51
C GLU A 531 20.39 28.73 -3.45
N SER A 532 19.86 29.81 -4.04
CA SER A 532 20.61 30.65 -4.99
C SER A 532 21.24 29.85 -6.15
N GLY A 533 20.55 28.79 -6.60
CA GLY A 533 20.97 27.92 -7.71
C GLY A 533 22.07 26.91 -7.35
N LYS A 534 22.40 26.73 -6.06
CA LYS A 534 23.38 25.73 -5.59
C LYS A 534 22.72 24.69 -4.67
N PRO A 535 23.13 23.41 -4.74
CA PRO A 535 22.70 22.39 -3.77
C PRO A 535 23.37 22.66 -2.43
N THR A 536 22.61 23.13 -1.43
CA THR A 536 23.20 23.54 -0.14
C THR A 536 22.88 22.59 1.00
N LYS A 537 21.64 22.11 1.08
CA LYS A 537 21.16 21.37 2.26
C LYS A 537 20.62 20.01 1.86
N PRO A 538 21.06 18.91 2.51
CA PRO A 538 20.44 17.61 2.37
C PRO A 538 18.95 17.67 2.70
N LEU A 539 18.11 17.13 1.81
CA LEU A 539 16.67 17.01 2.00
C LEU A 539 16.23 15.55 2.20
N GLY A 540 16.78 14.62 1.41
CA GLY A 540 16.29 13.24 1.44
C GLY A 540 16.96 12.26 0.48
N ILE A 541 16.52 11.00 0.55
CA ILE A 541 16.95 9.92 -0.36
C ILE A 541 15.79 9.54 -1.28
N ALA A 542 15.97 9.66 -2.59
CA ALA A 542 14.95 9.27 -3.57
C ALA A 542 14.86 7.74 -3.70
N PHE A 543 13.65 7.17 -3.76
CA PHE A 543 13.49 5.70 -3.76
C PHE A 543 12.35 5.15 -4.63
N ALA A 544 11.28 5.92 -4.85
CA ALA A 544 10.14 5.48 -5.65
C ALA A 544 9.60 6.59 -6.56
N LYS A 545 8.92 6.21 -7.64
CA LYS A 545 8.35 7.14 -8.61
C LYS A 545 6.94 6.73 -9.04
N LEU A 546 6.09 7.73 -9.16
CA LEU A 546 4.84 7.73 -9.89
C LEU A 546 5.15 7.91 -11.38
N LEU A 547 5.01 6.85 -12.19
CA LEU A 547 5.54 6.83 -13.55
C LEU A 547 4.77 7.72 -14.53
N ILE A 548 3.49 7.97 -14.28
CA ILE A 548 2.62 8.70 -15.19
C ILE A 548 2.61 10.21 -14.85
N ASN A 549 2.47 10.58 -13.56
CA ASN A 549 2.43 11.98 -13.11
C ASN A 549 3.80 12.54 -12.68
N HIS A 550 4.90 11.79 -12.87
CA HIS A 550 6.29 12.27 -12.66
C HIS A 550 6.67 12.70 -11.24
N ASN A 551 5.88 12.37 -10.24
CA ASN A 551 6.21 12.60 -8.83
C ASN A 551 7.20 11.54 -8.33
N THR A 552 8.25 12.00 -7.65
CA THR A 552 9.24 11.15 -6.98
C THR A 552 9.01 11.20 -5.47
N ALA A 553 8.93 10.03 -4.84
CA ALA A 553 8.91 9.89 -3.39
C ALA A 553 10.33 9.89 -2.83
N VAL A 554 10.55 10.74 -1.84
CA VAL A 554 11.86 10.97 -1.21
C VAL A 554 11.73 10.78 0.30
N CYS A 555 12.55 9.87 0.86
CA CYS A 555 12.68 9.65 2.30
C CYS A 555 13.33 10.85 2.96
N ARG A 556 12.95 11.18 4.21
CA ARG A 556 13.45 12.36 4.91
C ARG A 556 14.82 12.11 5.54
N ILE A 557 15.83 12.92 5.19
CA ILE A 557 17.21 12.68 5.63
C ILE A 557 17.42 12.96 7.13
N ASP A 558 16.66 13.88 7.72
CA ASP A 558 16.64 14.15 9.15
C ASP A 558 16.25 12.90 9.95
N LYS A 559 15.22 12.19 9.50
CA LYS A 559 14.74 10.95 10.14
C LYS A 559 15.68 9.78 9.95
N ILE A 560 16.33 9.67 8.79
CA ILE A 560 17.39 8.68 8.57
C ILE A 560 18.58 8.94 9.51
N ALA A 561 19.04 10.20 9.59
CA ALA A 561 20.17 10.58 10.42
C ALA A 561 19.88 10.39 11.92
N GLU A 562 18.65 10.65 12.35
CA GLU A 562 18.15 10.37 13.70
C GLU A 562 18.16 8.86 13.98
N ALA A 563 17.51 8.06 13.13
CA ALA A 563 17.36 6.61 13.30
C ALA A 563 18.71 5.89 13.36
N PHE A 564 19.65 6.26 12.48
CA PHE A 564 20.95 5.57 12.37
C PHE A 564 22.05 6.20 13.23
N GLY A 565 21.75 7.29 13.96
CA GLY A 565 22.74 8.01 14.76
C GLY A 565 23.87 8.62 13.93
N LEU A 566 23.53 9.19 12.76
CA LEU A 566 24.50 9.69 11.78
C LEU A 566 24.53 11.23 11.71
N SER A 567 25.66 11.74 11.22
CA SER A 567 25.81 13.09 10.69
C SER A 567 26.07 13.01 9.19
N VAL A 568 25.41 13.87 8.41
CA VAL A 568 25.59 13.96 6.95
C VAL A 568 26.76 14.89 6.64
N CYS A 569 27.62 14.50 5.71
CA CYS A 569 28.88 15.18 5.46
C CYS A 569 29.13 15.45 3.97
N GLN A 570 30.09 16.31 3.69
CA GLN A 570 30.76 16.46 2.39
C GLN A 570 32.28 16.43 2.58
N ASN A 571 33.01 16.10 1.52
CA ASN A 571 34.47 16.21 1.51
C ASN A 571 34.85 17.69 1.46
N GLU A 572 35.85 18.10 2.24
CA GLU A 572 36.52 19.37 2.00
C GLU A 572 37.47 19.20 0.82
N GLU A 573 37.26 19.97 -0.26
CA GLU A 573 38.26 20.05 -1.33
C GLU A 573 39.54 20.67 -0.75
N PRO A 574 40.72 20.10 -1.00
CA PRO A 574 41.96 20.72 -0.56
C PRO A 574 42.04 22.11 -1.19
N MET A 575 42.11 23.16 -0.38
CA MET A 575 42.34 24.51 -0.89
C MET A 575 43.59 24.49 -1.76
N GLU A 576 43.44 24.83 -3.04
CA GLU A 576 44.59 25.09 -3.91
C GLU A 576 45.43 26.19 -3.23
N ILE A 577 46.65 25.85 -2.81
CA ILE A 577 47.61 26.76 -2.15
C ILE A 577 48.25 27.67 -3.19
#